data_AF-W4MBS5-F1
#
_entry.id   AF-W4MBS5-F1
#
_cell.length_a   1.000
_cell.length_b   1.000
_cell.length_c   1.000
_cell.angle_alpha   90.00
_cell.angle_beta   90.00
_cell.angle_gamma   90.00
#
_symmetry.space_group_name_H-M   'P 1'
#
loop_
_entity.id
_entity.type
_entity.pdbx_description
1 polymer ?
#
loop_
_entity_poly.entity_id
_entity_poly.type
_entity_poly.pdbx_seq_one_letter_code
_entity_poly.pdbx_strand_id
1 'polypeptide(L)'
;MPWPELLYAQVVKKTRRRRIVAVNRHVAIGTQAAVDQVLKAYGWVINTAFVERLNLSLRQRVAPMRRRSATSCKGEAGLDSQLTLFQVYYNFVLPHASLRQVLAEPVATNRRGSAKLWQPRTPAMAAGLTDHRWSLREVLMFRVPPWPQPQMV
;
A
#
# COMPACT_ATOMS: atom_id res chain seq x y z
N MET A 1 -7.64 23.44 -0.44
CA MET A 1 -7.89 23.11 0.98
C MET A 1 -7.82 21.60 1.15
N PRO A 2 -7.33 21.07 2.29
CA PRO A 2 -7.38 19.63 2.55
C PRO A 2 -8.83 19.15 2.65
N TRP A 3 -9.05 17.87 2.39
CA TRP A 3 -10.38 17.26 2.50
C TRP A 3 -10.87 17.36 3.96
N PRO A 4 -12.15 17.70 4.22
CA PRO A 4 -12.65 17.91 5.58
C PRO A 4 -12.42 16.74 6.54
N GLU A 5 -12.43 15.51 6.01
CA GLU A 5 -12.26 14.26 6.76
C GLU A 5 -10.80 13.83 6.91
N LEU A 6 -9.84 14.56 6.30
CA LEU A 6 -8.44 14.17 6.32
C LEU A 6 -7.86 14.32 7.73
N LEU A 7 -7.46 13.19 8.31
CA LEU A 7 -6.66 13.13 9.52
C LEU A 7 -5.20 12.90 9.16
N TYR A 8 -4.30 13.79 9.59
CA TYR A 8 -2.88 13.69 9.27
C TYR A 8 -2.00 13.85 10.51
N ALA A 9 -1.25 12.80 10.83
CA ALA A 9 -0.32 12.77 11.94
C ALA A 9 1.13 12.68 11.46
N GLN A 10 2.03 13.32 12.20
CA GLN A 10 3.46 13.35 11.93
C GLN A 10 4.26 12.69 13.04
N VAL A 11 5.29 11.95 12.63
CA VAL A 11 6.31 11.38 13.52
C VAL A 11 7.62 12.13 13.28
N VAL A 12 7.95 13.04 14.19
CA VAL A 12 9.16 13.87 14.12
C VAL A 12 10.29 13.18 14.89
N LYS A 13 11.27 12.66 14.15
CA LYS A 13 12.46 12.01 14.71
C LYS A 13 13.55 13.05 14.97
N LYS A 14 13.94 13.26 16.24
CA LYS A 14 15.13 14.06 16.58
C LYS A 14 16.36 13.16 16.52
N THR A 15 17.40 13.63 15.83
CA THR A 15 18.61 12.83 15.56
C THR A 15 19.87 13.58 16.01
N ARG A 16 20.78 12.93 16.73
CA ARG A 16 22.10 13.47 17.12
C ARG A 16 23.18 12.47 16.73
N ARG A 17 24.24 12.93 16.07
CA ARG A 17 25.34 12.05 15.58
C ARG A 17 24.84 10.79 14.85
N ARG A 18 23.87 10.96 13.92
CA ARG A 18 23.21 9.89 13.15
C ARG A 18 22.43 8.84 13.96
N ARG A 19 22.18 9.09 15.25
CA ARG A 19 21.32 8.25 16.11
C ARG A 19 20.04 8.98 16.47
N ILE A 20 18.91 8.28 16.42
CA ILE A 20 17.62 8.83 16.87
C ILE A 20 17.69 8.97 18.39
N VAL A 21 17.46 10.18 18.90
CA VAL A 21 17.50 10.50 20.34
C VAL A 21 16.11 10.75 20.92
N ALA A 22 15.14 11.11 20.08
CA ALA A 22 13.74 11.24 20.50
C ALA A 22 12.80 11.07 19.30
N VAL A 23 11.56 10.68 19.57
CA VAL A 23 10.49 10.55 18.59
C VAL A 23 9.25 11.26 19.13
N ASN A 24 8.91 12.40 18.53
CA ASN A 24 7.72 13.17 18.86
C ASN A 24 6.60 12.85 17.88
N ARG A 25 5.38 12.72 18.38
CA ARG A 25 4.18 12.48 17.56
C ARG A 25 3.25 13.65 17.74
N HIS A 26 2.72 14.21 16.65
CA HIS A 26 1.71 15.25 16.71
C HIS A 26 0.75 15.14 15.55
N VAL A 27 -0.47 15.62 15.73
CA VAL A 27 -1.48 15.69 14.68
C VAL A 27 -1.39 17.08 14.03
N ALA A 28 -1.21 17.11 12.71
CA ALA A 28 -1.11 18.36 11.95
C ALA A 28 -2.44 18.75 11.29
N ILE A 29 -3.31 17.77 10.97
CA ILE A 29 -4.66 18.01 10.46
C ILE A 29 -5.63 17.11 11.25
N GLY A 30 -6.70 17.71 11.78
CA GLY A 30 -7.68 17.05 12.65
C GLY A 30 -7.36 17.19 14.14
N THR A 31 -8.01 16.36 14.97
CA THR A 31 -7.82 16.35 16.43
C THR A 31 -7.17 15.04 16.88
N GLN A 32 -6.45 15.08 18.01
CA GLN A 32 -5.83 13.88 18.59
C GLN A 32 -6.89 12.80 18.89
N ALA A 33 -8.04 13.18 19.43
CA ALA A 33 -9.14 12.26 19.73
C ALA A 33 -9.67 11.54 18.47
N ALA A 34 -9.82 12.25 17.36
CA ALA A 34 -10.26 11.66 16.09
C ALA A 34 -9.23 10.65 15.55
N VAL A 35 -7.94 10.99 15.60
CA VAL A 35 -6.85 10.07 15.19
C VAL A 35 -6.83 8.83 16.08
N ASP A 36 -6.91 9.01 17.40
CA ASP A 36 -6.89 7.89 18.35
C ASP A 36 -8.11 6.99 18.19
N GLN A 37 -9.29 7.55 17.91
CA GLN A 37 -10.50 6.76 17.63
C GLN A 37 -10.31 5.86 16.41
N VAL A 38 -9.75 6.38 15.31
CA VAL A 38 -9.49 5.59 14.09
C VAL A 38 -8.44 4.52 14.36
N LEU A 39 -7.33 4.87 15.02
CA LEU A 39 -6.24 3.92 15.26
C LEU A 39 -6.60 2.85 16.29
N LYS A 40 -7.45 3.17 17.28
CA LYS A 40 -7.91 2.24 18.31
C LYS A 40 -8.67 1.04 17.72
N ALA A 41 -9.43 1.24 16.65
CA ALA A 41 -10.13 0.15 15.94
C ALA A 41 -9.18 -0.94 15.43
N TYR A 42 -7.91 -0.59 15.17
CA TYR A 42 -6.88 -1.51 14.69
C TYR A 42 -5.83 -1.86 15.77
N GLY A 43 -5.98 -1.34 17.00
CA GLY A 43 -4.97 -1.47 18.04
C GLY A 43 -3.63 -0.80 17.68
N TRP A 44 -3.67 0.25 16.86
CA TRP A 44 -2.48 0.92 16.35
C TRP A 44 -2.18 2.21 17.11
N VAL A 45 -0.94 2.68 16.96
CA VAL A 45 -0.47 3.99 17.43
C VAL A 45 0.13 4.75 16.26
N ILE A 46 0.23 6.07 16.35
CA ILE A 46 0.87 6.90 15.33
C ILE A 46 2.31 6.40 15.11
N ASN A 47 2.58 5.87 13.93
CA ASN A 47 3.88 5.35 13.53
C ASN A 47 4.04 5.44 12.01
N THR A 48 5.27 5.33 11.52
CA THR A 48 5.56 5.37 10.07
C THR A 48 5.88 4.00 9.48
N ALA A 49 5.72 2.90 10.24
CA ALA A 49 6.19 1.58 9.82
C ALA A 49 5.59 1.14 8.47
N PHE A 50 4.32 1.47 8.22
CA PHE A 50 3.66 1.16 6.95
C PHE A 50 4.21 1.97 5.77
N VAL A 51 4.39 3.28 5.93
CA VAL A 51 4.98 4.14 4.89
C VAL A 51 6.42 3.74 4.60
N GLU A 52 7.19 3.43 5.64
CA GLU A 52 8.59 3.00 5.50
C GLU A 52 8.70 1.64 4.79
N ARG A 53 7.76 0.72 5.07
CA ARG A 53 7.65 -0.57 4.38
C ARG A 53 7.34 -0.35 2.89
N LEU A 54 6.38 0.51 2.55
CA LEU A 54 6.06 0.85 1.18
C LEU A 54 7.26 1.49 0.46
N ASN A 55 7.94 2.44 1.11
CA ASN A 55 9.16 3.07 0.59
C ASN A 55 10.27 2.06 0.32
N LEU A 56 10.41 1.03 1.17
CA LEU A 56 11.35 -0.06 0.92
C LEU A 56 10.93 -0.89 -0.31
N SER A 57 9.66 -1.25 -0.43
CA SER A 57 9.13 -1.99 -1.59
C SER A 57 9.35 -1.22 -2.90
N LEU A 58 9.09 0.10 -2.90
CA LEU A 58 9.39 0.98 -4.03
C LEU A 58 10.88 0.94 -4.39
N ARG A 59 11.77 1.12 -3.42
CA ARG A 59 13.23 1.07 -3.66
C ARG A 59 13.74 -0.29 -4.15
N GLN A 60 13.07 -1.38 -3.81
CA GLN A 60 13.44 -2.72 -4.24
C GLN A 60 12.93 -3.05 -5.65
N ARG A 61 11.82 -2.45 -6.08
CA ARG A 61 11.12 -2.84 -7.31
C ARG A 61 11.17 -1.81 -8.42
N VAL A 62 11.40 -0.54 -8.09
CA VAL A 62 11.54 0.56 -9.04
C VAL A 62 13.00 1.00 -9.04
N ALA A 63 13.76 0.55 -10.04
CA ALA A 63 15.22 0.71 -10.07
C ALA A 63 15.70 2.17 -9.92
N PRO A 64 15.06 3.18 -10.53
CA PRO A 64 15.40 4.58 -10.34
C PRO A 64 15.20 5.10 -8.92
N MET A 65 14.32 4.47 -8.13
CA MET A 65 14.09 4.86 -6.74
C MET A 65 15.17 4.38 -5.79
N ARG A 66 15.98 3.40 -6.21
CA ARG A 66 17.11 2.93 -5.43
C ARG A 66 18.15 4.04 -5.32
N ARG A 67 18.62 4.31 -4.09
CA ARG A 67 19.71 5.25 -3.86
C ARG A 67 20.97 4.81 -4.61
N ARG A 68 21.59 5.73 -5.35
CA ARG A 68 22.79 5.48 -6.19
C ARG A 68 22.55 4.35 -7.22
N SER A 69 21.37 4.33 -7.83
CA SER A 69 21.09 3.42 -8.93
C SER A 69 21.89 3.82 -10.18
N ALA A 70 22.39 2.83 -10.91
CA ALA A 70 22.93 3.02 -12.27
C ALA A 70 21.80 3.18 -13.31
N THR A 71 20.56 2.85 -12.93
CA THR A 71 19.38 2.98 -13.78
C THR A 71 18.66 4.28 -13.45
N SER A 72 18.94 5.35 -14.19
CA SER A 72 18.24 6.63 -14.06
C SER A 72 17.00 6.70 -14.95
N CYS A 73 16.05 7.57 -14.58
CA CYS A 73 14.98 8.02 -15.48
C CYS A 73 15.43 9.32 -16.15
N LYS A 74 15.25 9.42 -17.48
CA LYS A 74 15.57 10.63 -18.26
C LYS A 74 14.51 11.75 -18.14
N GLY A 75 13.53 11.60 -17.27
CA GLY A 75 12.47 12.58 -17.06
C GLY A 75 11.36 12.06 -16.13
N GLU A 76 10.48 12.97 -15.72
CA GLU A 76 9.36 12.71 -14.83
C GLU A 76 8.38 11.67 -15.40
N ALA A 77 8.01 11.79 -16.68
CA ALA A 77 7.09 10.86 -17.34
C ALA A 77 7.55 9.39 -17.29
N GLY A 78 8.87 9.15 -17.39
CA GLY A 78 9.43 7.81 -17.32
C GLY A 78 9.43 7.24 -15.90
N LEU A 79 9.59 8.09 -14.88
CA LEU A 79 9.46 7.69 -13.48
C LEU A 79 7.98 7.42 -13.15
N ASP A 80 7.08 8.30 -13.58
CA ASP A 80 5.64 8.19 -13.38
C ASP A 80 5.08 6.90 -13.98
N SER A 81 5.48 6.55 -15.20
CA SER A 81 5.10 5.29 -15.85
C SER A 81 5.54 4.05 -15.04
N GLN A 82 6.76 4.06 -14.50
CA GLN A 82 7.28 2.95 -13.69
C GLN A 82 6.58 2.87 -12.32
N LEU A 83 6.33 4.01 -11.68
CA LEU A 83 5.61 4.09 -10.42
C LEU A 83 4.16 3.62 -10.60
N THR A 84 3.50 4.04 -11.67
CA THR A 84 2.13 3.63 -12.01
C THR A 84 2.06 2.12 -12.20
N LEU A 85 2.95 1.55 -13.01
CA LEU A 85 3.01 0.09 -13.19
C LEU A 85 3.23 -0.64 -11.86
N PHE A 86 4.14 -0.15 -11.02
CA PHE A 86 4.38 -0.71 -9.69
C PHE A 86 3.13 -0.63 -8.81
N GLN A 87 2.44 0.51 -8.77
CA GLN A 87 1.25 0.71 -7.95
C GLN A 87 0.13 -0.25 -8.36
N VAL A 88 -0.13 -0.40 -9.67
CA VAL A 88 -1.16 -1.33 -10.14
C VAL A 88 -0.76 -2.77 -9.83
N TYR A 89 0.49 -3.15 -10.09
CA TYR A 89 0.97 -4.50 -9.79
C TYR A 89 0.90 -4.82 -8.28
N TYR A 90 1.33 -3.90 -7.42
CA TYR A 90 1.32 -4.06 -5.97
C TYR A 90 -0.11 -4.18 -5.43
N ASN A 91 -1.04 -3.34 -5.90
CA ASN A 91 -2.40 -3.27 -5.36
C ASN A 91 -3.34 -4.34 -5.94
N PHE A 92 -3.22 -4.69 -7.23
CA PHE A 92 -4.19 -5.56 -7.90
C PHE A 92 -3.69 -6.99 -8.12
N VAL A 93 -2.37 -7.19 -8.27
CA VAL A 93 -1.79 -8.48 -8.68
C VAL A 93 -1.12 -9.21 -7.53
N LEU A 94 -0.35 -8.51 -6.69
CA LEU A 94 0.44 -9.14 -5.65
C LEU A 94 -0.41 -9.46 -4.41
N PRO A 95 -0.54 -10.73 -3.98
CA PRO A 95 -1.18 -11.04 -2.71
C PRO A 95 -0.26 -10.75 -1.52
N HIS A 96 -0.83 -10.24 -0.43
CA HIS A 96 -0.09 -9.91 0.79
C HIS A 96 -0.45 -10.86 1.93
N ALA A 97 0.58 -11.41 2.60
CA ALA A 97 0.38 -12.35 3.70
C ALA A 97 -0.38 -11.74 4.89
N SER A 98 -0.27 -10.43 5.13
CA SER A 98 -1.02 -9.73 6.18
C SER A 98 -2.49 -9.48 5.85
N LEU A 99 -2.89 -9.67 4.59
CA LEU A 99 -4.26 -9.45 4.12
C LEU A 99 -5.01 -10.77 3.87
N ARG A 100 -4.34 -11.91 3.98
CA ARG A 100 -4.95 -13.22 3.76
C ARG A 100 -6.07 -13.47 4.77
N GLN A 101 -7.13 -14.11 4.31
CA GLN A 101 -8.26 -14.50 5.17
C GLN A 101 -8.31 -16.01 5.32
N VAL A 102 -8.87 -16.47 6.45
CA VAL A 102 -9.11 -17.90 6.67
C VAL A 102 -10.19 -18.35 5.68
N LEU A 103 -9.96 -19.48 5.03
CA LEU A 103 -10.98 -20.13 4.20
C LEU A 103 -12.04 -20.74 5.11
N ALA A 104 -13.32 -20.63 4.71
CA ALA A 104 -14.42 -21.24 5.45
C ALA A 104 -14.23 -22.76 5.63
N GLU A 105 -13.72 -23.41 4.58
CA GLU A 105 -13.36 -24.83 4.60
C GLU A 105 -11.91 -25.02 4.13
N PRO A 106 -11.10 -25.82 4.85
CA PRO A 106 -9.76 -26.19 4.41
C PRO A 106 -9.80 -26.92 3.06
N VAL A 107 -9.07 -26.42 2.07
CA VAL A 107 -8.99 -27.07 0.75
C VAL A 107 -7.82 -28.05 0.72
N ALA A 108 -8.05 -29.27 0.24
CA ALA A 108 -6.99 -30.28 0.16
C ALA A 108 -5.88 -29.86 -0.83
N THR A 109 -4.68 -29.69 -0.27
CA THR A 109 -3.33 -29.72 -0.88
C THR A 109 -3.16 -30.65 -2.08
N ASN A 110 -2.92 -31.90 -1.70
CA ASN A 110 -2.63 -33.11 -2.45
C ASN A 110 -2.66 -34.26 -1.41
N ARG A 111 -2.52 -35.54 -1.83
CA ARG A 111 -2.62 -36.73 -0.94
C ARG A 111 -1.78 -36.71 0.36
N ARG A 112 -0.71 -35.92 0.46
CA ARG A 112 0.15 -35.78 1.66
C ARG A 112 0.41 -34.32 2.09
N GLY A 113 -0.22 -33.35 1.42
CA GLY A 113 0.05 -31.93 1.67
C GLY A 113 -0.89 -31.38 2.74
N SER A 114 -0.41 -30.43 3.55
CA SER A 114 -1.25 -29.68 4.49
C SER A 114 -2.41 -29.00 3.75
N ALA A 115 -3.58 -28.98 4.38
CA ALA A 115 -4.74 -28.30 3.84
C ALA A 115 -4.46 -26.80 3.70
N LYS A 116 -4.93 -26.21 2.61
CA LYS A 116 -4.90 -24.78 2.38
C LYS A 116 -5.97 -24.14 3.26
N LEU A 117 -5.50 -23.35 4.24
CA LEU A 117 -6.35 -22.65 5.20
C LEU A 117 -6.56 -21.17 4.86
N TRP A 118 -5.78 -20.63 3.92
CA TRP A 118 -5.71 -19.19 3.68
C TRP A 118 -6.05 -18.83 2.24
N GLN A 119 -6.96 -17.87 2.09
CA GLN A 119 -7.24 -17.21 0.82
C GLN A 119 -6.27 -16.03 0.65
N PRO A 120 -5.45 -16.02 -0.42
CA PRO A 120 -4.62 -14.86 -0.72
C PRO A 120 -5.49 -13.66 -1.08
N ARG A 121 -5.19 -12.48 -0.53
CA ARG A 121 -5.83 -11.21 -0.90
C ARG A 121 -4.81 -10.15 -1.26
N THR A 122 -5.18 -9.28 -2.20
CA THR A 122 -4.42 -8.09 -2.58
C THR A 122 -4.93 -6.85 -1.84
N PRO A 123 -4.18 -5.73 -1.80
CA PRO A 123 -4.63 -4.48 -1.23
C PRO A 123 -5.93 -3.97 -1.86
N ALA A 124 -6.07 -4.05 -3.18
CA ALA A 124 -7.29 -3.64 -3.87
C ALA A 124 -8.50 -4.51 -3.47
N MET A 125 -8.29 -5.82 -3.25
CA MET A 125 -9.33 -6.67 -2.68
C MET A 125 -9.69 -6.22 -1.26
N ALA A 126 -8.69 -6.00 -0.39
CA ALA A 126 -8.92 -5.59 1.00
C ALA A 126 -9.65 -4.24 1.11
N ALA A 127 -9.42 -3.33 0.16
CA ALA A 127 -10.11 -2.05 0.03
C ALA A 127 -11.50 -2.16 -0.62
N GLY A 128 -11.92 -3.34 -1.09
CA GLY A 128 -13.22 -3.53 -1.76
C GLY A 128 -13.28 -2.98 -3.18
N LEU A 129 -12.13 -2.68 -3.81
CA LEU A 129 -12.07 -2.15 -5.19
C LEU A 129 -12.21 -3.26 -6.25
N THR A 130 -11.97 -4.51 -5.87
CA THR A 130 -12.10 -5.69 -6.72
C THR A 130 -12.42 -6.90 -5.85
N ASP A 131 -13.13 -7.87 -6.40
CA ASP A 131 -13.51 -9.12 -5.74
C ASP A 131 -12.50 -10.27 -5.98
N HIS A 132 -11.62 -10.10 -6.97
CA HIS A 132 -10.61 -11.09 -7.34
C HIS A 132 -9.21 -10.49 -7.42
N ARG A 133 -8.21 -11.39 -7.39
CA ARG A 133 -6.82 -11.05 -7.68
C ARG A 133 -6.64 -11.00 -9.19
N TRP A 134 -6.16 -9.86 -9.68
CA TRP A 134 -5.83 -9.70 -11.08
C TRP A 134 -4.52 -10.40 -11.40
N SER A 135 -4.40 -10.91 -12.62
CA SER A 135 -3.13 -11.27 -13.24
C SER A 135 -2.50 -10.04 -13.89
N LEU A 136 -1.17 -10.08 -14.09
CA LEU A 136 -0.49 -9.01 -14.83
C LEU A 136 -1.05 -8.87 -16.26
N ARG A 137 -1.46 -9.98 -16.89
CA ARG A 137 -2.06 -9.97 -18.22
C ARG A 137 -3.40 -9.23 -18.23
N GLU A 138 -4.28 -9.52 -17.28
CA GLU A 138 -5.58 -8.83 -17.17
C GLU A 138 -5.38 -7.33 -16.97
N VAL A 139 -4.48 -6.94 -16.08
CA VAL A 139 -4.15 -5.52 -15.86
C VAL A 139 -3.69 -4.84 -17.14
N LEU A 140 -2.74 -5.45 -17.87
CA LEU A 140 -2.18 -4.84 -19.08
C LEU A 140 -3.16 -4.81 -20.26
N MET A 141 -4.15 -5.70 -20.27
CA MET A 141 -5.18 -5.78 -21.31
C MET A 141 -6.46 -5.03 -20.94
N PHE A 142 -6.56 -4.52 -19.71
CA PHE A 142 -7.73 -3.81 -19.24
C PHE A 142 -7.89 -2.50 -20.00
N ARG A 143 -9.03 -2.34 -20.67
CA ARG A 143 -9.36 -1.11 -21.38
C ARG A 143 -9.95 -0.12 -20.40
N VAL A 144 -9.18 0.91 -20.08
CA VAL A 144 -9.66 2.02 -19.26
C VAL A 144 -10.68 2.81 -20.10
N PRO A 145 -11.90 3.06 -19.60
CA PRO A 145 -12.85 3.92 -20.28
C PRO A 145 -12.26 5.34 -20.44
N PRO A 146 -12.62 6.07 -21.50
CA PRO A 146 -12.10 7.42 -21.73
C PRO A 146 -12.41 8.34 -20.54
N TRP A 147 -11.44 9.16 -20.16
CA TRP A 147 -11.59 10.18 -19.13
C TRP A 147 -11.86 11.55 -19.78
N PRO A 148 -12.75 12.40 -19.24
CA PRO A 148 -13.53 12.22 -18.02
C PRO A 148 -14.70 11.25 -18.21
N GLN A 149 -14.98 10.45 -17.18
CA GLN A 149 -16.23 9.69 -17.17
C GLN A 149 -17.40 10.66 -17.00
N PRO A 150 -18.49 10.51 -17.77
CA PRO A 150 -19.69 11.33 -17.56
C PRO A 150 -20.18 11.12 -16.13
N GLN A 151 -20.41 12.22 -15.41
CA GLN A 151 -21.00 12.18 -14.07
C GLN A 151 -22.37 11.48 -14.19
N MET A 152 -22.56 10.42 -13.41
CA MET A 152 -23.89 9.84 -13.23
C MET A 152 -24.75 10.90 -12.54
N VAL A 153 -25.75 11.39 -13.27
CA VAL A 153 -26.80 12.31 -12.78
C VAL A 153 -27.78 11.54 -11.90
#